data_AF-A0A962JLP9-F1
#
_entry.id   AF-A0A962JLP9-F1
#
_cell.length_a   1.000
_cell.length_b   1.000
_cell.length_c   1.000
_cell.angle_alpha   90.00
_cell.angle_beta   90.00
_cell.angle_gamma   90.00
#
_symmetry.space_group_name_H-M   'P 1'
#
loop_
_entity.id
_entity.type
_entity.pdbx_description
1 polymer ?
#
loop_
_entity_poly.entity_id
_entity_poly.type
_entity_poly.pdbx_seq_one_letter_code
_entity_poly.pdbx_strand_id
1 'polypeptide(L)' 'MTYKAYLKEPARQLRRNQTQAELALWQRLRRKQIHGVQFYRQRPIEVFIVDFYCPV' A
#
# COMPACT_ATOMS: atom_id res chain seq x y z
N MET A 1 7.76 -1.53 12.81
CA MET A 1 6.42 -0.92 12.54
C MET A 1 5.33 -1.89 12.93
N THR A 2 4.75 -1.66 14.11
CA THR A 2 3.67 -2.45 14.71
C THR A 2 2.33 -1.92 14.20
N TYR A 3 1.39 -2.79 13.83
CA TYR A 3 0.04 -2.41 13.42
C TYR A 3 -0.97 -3.29 14.14
N LYS A 4 -2.20 -2.81 14.33
CA LYS A 4 -3.24 -3.60 14.98
C LYS A 4 -3.65 -4.78 14.11
N ALA A 5 -3.68 -5.99 14.69
CA ALA A 5 -3.92 -7.23 13.95
C ALA A 5 -5.25 -7.25 13.19
N TYR A 6 -6.28 -6.56 13.70
CA TYR A 6 -7.59 -6.45 13.04
C TYR A 6 -7.55 -5.69 11.70
N LEU A 7 -6.51 -4.89 11.43
CA LEU A 7 -6.34 -4.18 10.15
C LEU A 7 -5.85 -5.09 9.02
N LYS A 8 -5.44 -6.32 9.34
CA LYS A 8 -4.89 -7.27 8.36
C LYS A 8 -5.94 -7.71 7.33
N GLU A 9 -7.16 -7.96 7.77
CA GLU A 9 -8.26 -8.38 6.88
C GLU A 9 -8.78 -7.23 6.01
N PRO A 10 -9.07 -6.03 6.56
CA PRO A 10 -9.41 -4.85 5.74
C PRO A 10 -8.32 -4.49 4.74
N ALA A 11 -7.04 -4.52 5.14
CA ALA A 11 -5.93 -4.26 4.22
C ALA A 11 -5.84 -5.30 3.10
N ARG A 12 -6.30 -6.53 3.31
CA ARG A 12 -6.35 -7.55 2.26
C ARG A 12 -7.55 -7.37 1.33
N GLN A 13 -8.69 -6.96 1.86
CA GLN A 13 -9.88 -6.62 1.06
C GLN A 13 -9.64 -5.40 0.18
N LEU A 14 -9.06 -4.34 0.74
CA LEU A 14 -8.70 -3.14 -0.02
C LEU A 14 -7.78 -3.49 -1.20
N ARG A 15 -6.91 -4.53 -1.08
CA ARG A 15 -5.96 -4.88 -2.17
C ARG A 15 -6.65 -5.51 -3.35
N ARG A 16 -7.83 -6.08 -3.10
CA ARG A 16 -8.73 -6.66 -4.10
C ARG A 16 -9.67 -5.61 -4.68
N ASN A 17 -10.12 -4.66 -3.86
CA ASN A 17 -11.05 -3.59 -4.24
C ASN A 17 -10.34 -2.25 -4.45
N GLN A 18 -9.25 -2.23 -5.22
CA GLN A 18 -8.61 -0.96 -5.59
C GLN A 18 -9.39 -0.23 -6.66
N THR A 19 -9.38 1.10 -6.58
CA THR A 19 -9.86 1.94 -7.67
C THR A 19 -8.98 1.79 -8.92
N GLN A 20 -9.53 2.05 -10.10
CA GLN A 20 -8.75 2.04 -11.35
C GLN A 20 -7.59 3.05 -11.31
N ALA A 21 -7.80 4.19 -10.66
CA ALA A 21 -6.78 5.21 -10.46
C ALA A 21 -5.59 4.69 -9.61
N GLU A 22 -5.86 4.02 -8.49
CA GLU A 22 -4.82 3.39 -7.68
C GLU A 22 -4.06 2.30 -8.43
N LEU A 23 -4.76 1.50 -9.25
CA LEU A 23 -4.12 0.47 -10.08
C LEU A 23 -3.15 1.09 -11.09
N ALA A 24 -3.57 2.15 -11.78
CA ALA A 24 -2.74 2.87 -12.73
C ALA A 24 -1.52 3.52 -12.03
N LEU A 25 -1.72 4.08 -10.84
CA LEU A 25 -0.64 4.63 -10.03
C LEU A 25 0.32 3.53 -9.55
N TRP A 26 -0.21 2.42 -9.04
CA TRP A 26 0.59 1.29 -8.57
C TRP A 26 1.44 0.68 -9.69
N GLN A 27 0.92 0.59 -10.92
CA GLN A 27 1.69 0.12 -12.07
C GLN A 27 2.95 0.96 -12.31
N ARG A 28 2.89 2.28 -12.07
CA ARG A 28 4.03 3.22 -12.19
C ARG A 28 4.94 3.24 -10.97
N LEU A 29 4.43 2.91 -9.79
CA LEU A 29 5.20 2.91 -8.53
C LEU A 29 5.91 1.57 -8.26
N ARG A 30 5.35 0.46 -8.77
CA ARG A 30 5.90 -0.88 -8.57
C ARG A 30 7.29 -1.00 -9.23
N ARG A 31 8.10 -1.94 -8.74
CA ARG A 31 9.43 -2.31 -9.30
C ARG A 31 10.49 -1.21 -9.21
N LYS A 32 10.39 -0.29 -8.24
CA LYS A 32 11.40 0.75 -8.03
C LYS A 32 11.60 1.65 -9.27
N GLN A 33 10.54 1.83 -10.05
CA GLN A 33 10.58 2.62 -11.29
C GLN A 33 10.86 4.10 -11.02
N ILE A 34 10.45 4.61 -9.85
CA ILE A 34 10.72 5.98 -9.44
C ILE A 34 11.96 5.98 -8.54
N HIS A 35 13.07 6.57 -9.02
CA HIS A 35 14.30 6.82 -8.25
C HIS A 35 14.88 5.61 -7.47
N GLY A 36 14.58 4.37 -7.88
CA GLY A 36 15.03 3.17 -7.14
C GLY A 36 14.25 2.91 -5.83
N VAL A 37 13.19 3.68 -5.57
CA VAL A 37 12.46 3.71 -4.30
C VAL A 37 11.45 2.57 -4.20
N GLN A 38 11.40 1.90 -3.03
CA GLN A 38 10.49 0.79 -2.81
C GLN A 38 9.15 1.26 -2.22
N PHE A 39 8.12 1.27 -3.05
CA PHE A 39 6.75 1.53 -2.62
C PHE A 39 6.04 0.25 -2.16
N TYR A 40 5.25 0.39 -1.10
CA TYR A 40 4.32 -0.61 -0.58
C TYR A 40 2.90 -0.07 -0.75
N ARG A 41 1.97 -0.92 -1.20
CA ARG A 41 0.55 -0.56 -1.24
C ARG A 41 -0.20 -1.13 -0.05
N GLN A 42 -1.17 -0.35 0.46
CA GLN A 42 -2.14 -0.76 1.47
C GLN A 42 -1.48 -1.42 2.66
N ARG A 43 -0.64 -0.61 3.31
CA ARG A 43 0.21 -0.99 4.41
C ARG A 43 -0.47 -0.51 5.69
N PRO A 44 -0.83 -1.42 6.61
CA PRO A 44 -1.34 -1.01 7.90
C PRO A 44 -0.22 -0.38 8.73
N ILE A 45 -0.49 0.79 9.30
CA ILE A 45 0.40 1.59 10.14
C ILE A 45 -0.40 2.00 11.37
N GLU A 46 0.00 1.50 12.53
CA GLU A 46 -0.71 1.71 13.80
C GLU A 46 -2.20 1.35 13.73
N VAL A 47 -3.08 2.36 13.61
CA VAL A 47 -4.54 2.25 13.52
C VAL A 47 -5.09 2.57 12.12
N PHE A 48 -4.23 2.94 11.16
CA PHE A 48 -4.60 3.34 9.81
C PHE A 48 -4.11 2.34 8.76
N ILE A 49 -4.75 2.35 7.59
CA ILE A 49 -4.29 1.63 6.40
C ILE A 49 -3.96 2.69 5.36
N VAL A 50 -2.68 2.77 4.99
CA VAL A 50 -2.20 3.75 4.02
C VAL A 50 -2.15 3.12 2.63
N ASP A 51 -2.71 3.78 1.62
CA ASP A 51 -2.81 3.28 0.26
C ASP A 51 -1.45 3.09 -0.41
N PHE A 52 -0.52 4.03 -0.23
CA PHE A 52 0.86 3.95 -0.69
C PHE A 52 1.81 4.42 0.40
N TYR A 53 2.83 3.61 0.68
CA TYR A 53 3.83 3.88 1.70
C TYR A 53 5.22 3.66 1.14
N CYS A 54 6.11 4.63 1.38
CA CYS A 54 7.53 4.55 1.09
C CYS A 54 8.30 4.66 2.42
N PRO A 55 9.10 3.67 2.82
CA PRO A 55 9.98 3.76 3.97
C PRO A 55 11.30 4.49 3.69
N VAL A 56 11.56 4.78 2.41
CA VAL A 56 12.81 5.35 1.89
C VAL A 56 12.79 6.86 2.02
#